data_AF-A0A5B8L6X0-F1
#
_entry.id   AF-A0A5B8L6X0-F1
#
_cell.length_a   1.000
_cell.length_b   1.000
_cell.length_c   1.000
_cell.angle_alpha   90.00
_cell.angle_beta   90.00
_cell.angle_gamma   90.00
#
_symmetry.space_group_name_H-M   'P 1'
#
loop_
_entity.id
_entity.type
_entity.pdbx_description
1 polymer ?
#
loop_
_entity_poly.entity_id
_entity_poly.type
_entity_poly.pdbx_seq_one_letter_code
_entity_poly.pdbx_strand_id
1 'polypeptide(L)'
;MGEAAPGIETPEDPELPLPPVDPESIAAELRAAYKRWPKDFDRIRREFALANHPDRVEPRLRERALIRMQLANMMIDRAKRNAAAKR
;
A
#
# COMPACT_ATOMS: atom_id res chain seq x y z
N MET A 1 0.75 -4.69 -54.09
CA MET A 1 1.56 -5.83 -53.61
C MET A 1 2.88 -5.27 -53.11
N GLY A 2 3.26 -5.32 -51.83
CA GLY A 2 2.59 -5.82 -50.65
C GLY A 2 2.82 -4.85 -49.49
N GLU A 3 1.84 -4.78 -48.61
CA GLU A 3 1.82 -3.97 -47.39
C GLU A 3 2.89 -4.49 -46.43
N ALA A 4 3.87 -3.64 -46.11
CA ALA A 4 4.69 -3.84 -44.92
C ALA A 4 3.81 -3.46 -43.72
N ALA A 5 3.25 -4.47 -43.06
CA ALA A 5 2.66 -4.29 -41.74
C ALA A 5 3.76 -3.72 -40.81
N PRO A 6 3.59 -2.54 -40.20
CA PRO A 6 4.46 -2.18 -39.09
C PRO A 6 4.15 -3.19 -37.98
N GLY A 7 5.18 -3.93 -37.58
CA GLY A 7 5.10 -4.82 -36.43
C GLY A 7 4.45 -4.07 -35.29
N ILE A 8 3.37 -4.64 -34.76
CA ILE A 8 2.83 -4.25 -33.47
C ILE A 8 3.99 -4.47 -32.50
N GLU A 9 4.77 -3.42 -32.25
CA GLU A 9 5.57 -3.30 -31.05
C GLU A 9 4.54 -3.31 -29.93
N THR A 10 4.15 -4.48 -29.44
CA THR A 10 3.56 -4.60 -28.11
C THR A 10 4.63 -4.04 -27.19
N PRO A 11 4.44 -2.84 -26.61
CA PRO A 11 5.39 -2.38 -25.61
C PRO A 11 5.42 -3.46 -24.54
N GLU A 12 6.63 -3.89 -24.27
CA GLU A 12 7.06 -4.87 -23.29
C GLU A 12 6.22 -4.76 -22.02
N ASP A 13 5.76 -5.92 -21.52
CA ASP A 13 5.12 -6.18 -20.24
C ASP A 13 4.84 -4.93 -19.40
N PRO A 14 3.58 -4.54 -19.13
CA PRO A 14 3.32 -3.45 -18.21
C PRO A 14 3.83 -3.90 -16.83
N GLU A 15 5.08 -3.58 -16.51
CA GLU A 15 5.61 -3.61 -15.16
C GLU A 15 4.62 -2.82 -14.32
N LEU A 16 3.75 -3.55 -13.61
CA LEU A 16 2.64 -2.96 -12.88
C LEU A 16 3.23 -1.84 -12.01
N PRO A 17 2.72 -0.61 -12.14
CA PRO A 17 3.34 0.55 -11.48
C PRO A 17 3.45 0.27 -10.00
N LEU A 18 4.67 0.40 -9.47
CA LEU A 18 4.99 0.05 -8.11
C LEU A 18 4.08 0.83 -7.13
N PRO A 19 3.55 0.20 -6.08
CA PRO A 19 2.64 0.86 -5.15
C PRO A 19 3.32 2.10 -4.53
N PRO A 20 2.64 3.26 -4.50
CA PRO A 20 3.25 4.49 -3.99
C PRO A 20 3.63 4.32 -2.52
N VAL A 21 4.82 4.78 -2.14
CA VAL A 21 5.30 4.75 -0.75
C VAL A 21 5.03 6.06 -0.02
N ASP A 22 4.39 7.02 -0.70
CA ASP A 22 4.09 8.33 -0.18
C ASP A 22 3.18 8.26 1.04
N PRO A 23 3.50 9.01 2.12
CA PRO A 23 2.70 9.03 3.33
C PRO A 23 1.22 9.36 3.08
N GLU A 24 0.93 10.21 2.10
CA GLU A 24 -0.44 10.61 1.76
C GLU A 24 -1.27 9.46 1.21
N SER A 25 -0.68 8.64 0.33
CA SER A 25 -1.32 7.44 -0.23
C SER A 25 -1.62 6.43 0.86
N ILE A 26 -0.65 6.15 1.73
CA ILE A 26 -0.82 5.24 2.87
C ILE A 26 -1.90 5.77 3.82
N ALA A 27 -1.90 7.09 4.09
CA ALA A 27 -2.91 7.71 4.94
C ALA A 27 -4.31 7.60 4.33
N ALA A 28 -4.46 7.70 3.00
CA ALA A 28 -5.73 7.52 2.33
C ALA A 28 -6.27 6.08 2.47
N GLU A 29 -5.40 5.08 2.30
CA GLU A 29 -5.74 3.67 2.52
C GLU A 29 -6.16 3.42 3.96
N LEU A 30 -5.38 3.92 4.92
CA LEU A 30 -5.70 3.80 6.34
C LEU A 30 -7.01 4.53 6.70
N ARG A 31 -7.34 5.67 6.09
CA ARG A 31 -8.62 6.35 6.31
C ARG A 31 -9.81 5.47 5.96
N ALA A 32 -9.74 4.69 4.87
CA ALA A 32 -10.80 3.74 4.53
C ALA A 32 -10.94 2.66 5.62
N ALA A 33 -9.82 2.13 6.11
CA ALA A 33 -9.81 1.15 7.19
C ALA A 33 -10.34 1.74 8.53
N TYR A 34 -9.97 2.98 8.89
CA TYR A 34 -10.48 3.67 10.08
C TYR A 34 -12.00 3.91 10.02
N LYS A 35 -12.55 4.18 8.83
CA LYS A 35 -14.01 4.29 8.64
C LYS A 35 -14.70 2.95 8.83
N ARG A 36 -14.10 1.86 8.35
CA ARG A 36 -14.67 0.52 8.43
C ARG A 36 -14.58 -0.09 9.84
N TRP A 37 -13.49 0.15 10.55
CA TRP A 37 -13.23 -0.40 11.89
C TRP A 37 -12.80 0.70 12.87
N PRO A 38 -13.74 1.58 13.27
CA PRO A 38 -13.41 2.68 14.15
C PRO A 38 -12.86 2.18 15.49
N LYS A 39 -11.72 2.76 15.91
CA LYS A 39 -11.01 2.45 17.18
C LYS A 39 -10.42 1.03 17.27
N ASP A 40 -10.55 0.19 16.25
CA ASP A 40 -9.93 -1.14 16.20
C ASP A 40 -8.59 -1.09 15.45
N PHE A 41 -7.61 -0.43 16.07
CA PHE A 41 -6.29 -0.16 15.49
C PHE A 41 -5.50 -1.43 15.16
N ASP A 42 -5.66 -2.47 15.98
CA ASP A 42 -4.97 -3.74 15.79
C ASP A 42 -5.53 -4.52 14.59
N ARG A 43 -6.85 -4.46 14.37
CA ARG A 43 -7.47 -4.98 13.13
C ARG A 43 -7.02 -4.22 11.89
N ILE A 44 -7.00 -2.88 11.95
CA ILE A 44 -6.54 -2.05 10.81
C ILE A 44 -5.11 -2.38 10.43
N ARG A 45 -4.23 -2.55 11.42
CA ARG A 45 -2.83 -2.94 11.18
C ARG A 45 -2.73 -4.29 10.47
N ARG A 46 -3.50 -5.28 10.93
CA ARG A 46 -3.52 -6.62 10.31
C ARG A 46 -3.99 -6.55 8.86
N GLU A 47 -5.09 -5.84 8.59
CA GLU A 47 -5.62 -5.69 7.24
C GLU A 47 -4.64 -5.00 6.31
N PHE A 48 -3.97 -3.94 6.77
CA PHE A 48 -2.93 -3.28 5.99
C PHE A 48 -1.73 -4.21 5.73
N ALA A 49 -1.29 -4.96 6.74
CA ALA A 49 -0.19 -5.91 6.60
C ALA A 49 -0.52 -7.05 5.64
N LEU A 50 -1.76 -7.56 5.60
CA LEU A 50 -2.14 -8.62 4.66
C LEU A 50 -1.85 -8.26 3.19
N ALA A 51 -2.01 -6.99 2.83
CA ALA A 51 -1.73 -6.48 1.49
C ALA A 51 -0.29 -5.95 1.31
N ASN A 52 0.43 -5.63 2.39
CA ASN A 52 1.69 -4.89 2.34
C ASN A 52 2.86 -5.54 3.12
N HIS A 53 2.76 -6.80 3.54
CA HIS A 53 3.84 -7.46 4.29
C HIS A 53 5.02 -7.83 3.37
N PRO A 54 6.27 -7.54 3.73
CA PRO A 54 7.45 -7.86 2.90
C PRO A 54 7.55 -9.36 2.58
N ASP A 55 7.18 -10.24 3.51
CA ASP A 55 7.19 -11.69 3.25
C ASP A 55 6.06 -12.20 2.35
N ARG A 56 5.05 -11.36 2.06
CA ARG A 56 3.91 -11.72 1.20
C ARG A 56 3.96 -11.10 -0.19
N VAL A 57 4.87 -10.15 -0.41
CA VAL A 57 5.04 -9.48 -1.69
C VAL A 57 6.29 -9.98 -2.42
N GLU A 58 6.30 -9.77 -3.73
CA GLU A 58 7.43 -10.05 -4.62
C GLU A 58 8.72 -9.39 -4.11
N PRO A 59 9.91 -9.99 -4.33
CA PRO A 59 11.20 -9.43 -3.89
C PRO A 59 11.42 -7.95 -4.26
N ARG A 60 11.02 -7.54 -5.48
CA ARG A 60 11.09 -6.14 -5.96
C ARG A 60 10.19 -5.18 -5.17
N LEU A 61 9.14 -5.68 -4.54
CA LEU A 61 8.18 -4.91 -3.76
C LEU A 61 8.52 -4.86 -2.27
N ARG A 62 9.43 -5.72 -1.79
CA ARG A 62 9.74 -5.86 -0.35
C ARG A 62 10.20 -4.56 0.29
N GLU A 63 11.10 -3.84 -0.36
CA GLU A 63 11.59 -2.55 0.14
C GLU A 63 10.43 -1.55 0.30
N ARG A 64 9.54 -1.49 -0.69
CA ARG A 64 8.37 -0.61 -0.66
C ARG A 64 7.38 -1.04 0.41
N ALA A 65 7.14 -2.35 0.55
CA ALA A 65 6.34 -2.93 1.61
C ALA A 65 6.89 -2.60 3.01
N LEU A 66 8.21 -2.66 3.20
CA LEU A 66 8.87 -2.26 4.44
C LEU A 66 8.62 -0.79 4.76
N ILE A 67 8.82 0.11 3.79
CA ILE A 67 8.59 1.55 3.97
C ILE A 67 7.12 1.82 4.28
N ARG A 68 6.20 1.21 3.50
CA ARG A 68 4.75 1.34 3.69
C ARG A 68 4.31 0.84 5.06
N MET A 69 4.81 -0.31 5.51
CA MET A 69 4.53 -0.85 6.85
C MET A 69 5.06 0.04 7.96
N GLN A 70 6.27 0.59 7.83
CA GLN A 70 6.82 1.51 8.84
C GLN A 70 5.96 2.78 8.97
N LEU A 71 5.62 3.41 7.85
CA LEU A 71 4.77 4.60 7.83
C LEU A 71 3.37 4.29 8.38
N ALA A 72 2.77 3.18 7.95
CA ALA A 72 1.44 2.78 8.42
C ALA A 72 1.43 2.49 9.92
N ASN A 73 2.41 1.75 10.44
CA ASN A 73 2.52 1.46 11.87
C ASN A 73 2.63 2.74 12.69
N MET A 74 3.51 3.67 12.29
CA MET A 74 3.67 4.97 12.94
C MET A 74 2.36 5.77 12.98
N MET A 75 1.61 5.80 11.86
CA MET A 75 0.32 6.49 11.78
C MET A 75 -0.74 5.85 12.68
N ILE A 76 -0.82 4.52 12.69
CA ILE A 76 -1.73 3.75 13.54
C ILE A 76 -1.42 3.99 15.02
N ASP A 77 -0.15 3.95 15.41
CA ASP A 77 0.26 4.18 16.79
C ASP A 77 -0.01 5.62 17.25
N ARG A 78 0.19 6.60 16.37
CA ARG A 78 -0.19 8.00 16.63
C ARG A 78 -1.70 8.15 16.81
N ALA A 79 -2.49 7.52 15.95
CA ALA A 79 -3.95 7.56 16.05
C ALA A 79 -4.45 6.87 17.33
N LYS A 80 -3.87 5.72 17.70
CA LYS A 80 -4.17 4.98 18.93
C LYS A 80 -3.86 5.81 20.18
N ARG A 81 -2.68 6.47 20.23
CA ARG A 81 -2.30 7.39 21.33
C ARG A 81 -3.26 8.57 21.44
N ASN A 82 -3.57 9.22 20.32
CA ASN A 82 -4.51 10.35 20.30
C ASN A 82 -5.92 9.95 20.76
N ALA A 83 -6.39 8.76 20.35
CA ALA A 83 -7.68 8.24 20.78
C ALA A 83 -7.71 7.91 22.27
N ALA A 84 -6.61 7.41 22.85
CA ALA A 84 -6.51 7.13 24.27
C ALA A 84 -6.47 8.41 25.12
N ALA A 85 -5.78 9.46 24.66
CA ALA A 85 -5.69 10.75 25.36
C ALA A 85 -7.02 11.54 25.37
N LYS A 86 -7.96 11.19 24.48
CA LYS A 86 -9.27 11.85 24.33
C LYS A 86 -10.39 11.13 25.08
N ARG A 87 -10.06 10.08 25.85
CA ARG A 87 -11.00 9.28 26.64
C ARG A 87 -11.07 9.77 28.07
#